data_AF-X1NWN4-F1
#
_entry.id   AF-X1NWN4-F1
#
_cell.length_a   1.000
_cell.length_b   1.000
_cell.length_c   1.000
_cell.angle_alpha   90.00
_cell.angle_beta   90.00
_cell.angle_gamma   90.00
#
_symmetry.space_group_name_H-M   'P 1'
#
loop_
_entity.id
_entity.type
_entity.pdbx_description
1 polymer ?
#
loop_
_entity_poly.entity_id
_entity_poly.type
_entity_poly.pdbx_seq_one_letter_code
_entity_poly.pdbx_strand_id
1 'polypeptide(L)'
;EQNLYAELMKHGIEVILCNGKFTKHAKGKKTDVKDCRHIQKLHALGLLTSSFLPDEITEKLRTYCRQRSNLISLSSGASRKMQKYLKFLNFRLDVVVKDVCGLTGLAIIEDICKGNLDPYSLSNHRHYNCKKSKDEIAKALHSNNREDFLFGLKQEYLCYQFYQKQIQSCDKEIEKFIKGELKKSPDKTKLKTTEKPYKRQNKNAPAIKNFNQVAYQYFGGVDLMAIEGVSHATVLSIMSEIGYDGFEKFSTSKDCPTAA
;
A
#
# COMPACT_ATOMS: atom_id res chain seq x y z
N GLU A 1 -10.06 18.35 9.34
CA GLU A 1 -11.38 17.88 9.82
C GLU A 1 -11.28 16.64 10.72
N GLN A 2 -10.54 15.58 10.34
CA GLN A 2 -10.35 14.39 11.19
C GLN A 2 -9.76 14.66 12.59
N ASN A 3 -8.75 15.54 12.69
CA ASN A 3 -8.16 15.88 14.00
C ASN A 3 -9.15 16.52 14.98
N LEU A 4 -10.09 17.34 14.49
CA LEU A 4 -11.09 17.98 15.34
C LEU A 4 -12.11 16.94 15.83
N TYR A 5 -12.56 16.05 14.95
CA TYR A 5 -13.45 14.96 15.33
C TYR A 5 -12.82 14.09 16.43
N ALA A 6 -11.57 13.65 16.23
CA ALA A 6 -10.87 12.80 17.18
C ALA A 6 -10.71 13.46 18.56
N GLU A 7 -10.43 14.77 18.57
CA GLU A 7 -10.32 15.53 19.82
C GLU A 7 -11.66 15.67 20.54
N LEU A 8 -12.74 16.00 19.81
CA LEU A 8 -14.08 16.11 20.39
C LEU A 8 -14.57 14.77 20.99
N MET A 9 -14.30 13.66 20.30
CA MET A 9 -14.59 12.31 20.81
C MET A 9 -13.84 12.00 22.11
N LYS A 10 -12.58 12.42 22.24
CA LYS A 10 -11.81 12.24 23.49
C LYS A 10 -12.41 12.99 24.67
N HIS A 11 -13.06 14.12 24.42
CA HIS A 11 -13.78 14.89 25.44
C HIS A 11 -15.21 14.38 25.68
N GLY A 12 -15.58 13.21 25.14
CA GLY A 12 -16.89 12.58 25.36
C GLY A 12 -18.04 13.23 24.60
N ILE A 13 -17.75 14.05 23.59
CA ILE A 13 -18.78 14.67 22.74
C ILE A 13 -19.17 13.67 21.66
N GLU A 14 -20.46 13.40 21.53
CA GLU A 14 -20.98 12.59 20.43
C GLU A 14 -20.95 13.42 19.14
N VAL A 15 -20.09 13.03 18.20
CA VAL A 15 -19.90 13.73 16.92
C VAL A 15 -20.34 12.84 15.78
N ILE A 16 -21.12 13.40 14.85
CA ILE A 16 -21.54 12.72 13.62
C ILE A 16 -20.83 13.36 12.43
N LEU A 17 -19.97 12.59 11.76
CA LEU A 17 -19.32 13.02 10.53
C LEU A 17 -20.22 12.68 9.33
N CYS A 18 -20.71 13.68 8.62
CA CYS A 18 -21.59 13.48 7.46
C CYS A 18 -20.87 13.80 6.16
N ASN A 19 -21.14 13.05 5.08
CA ASN A 19 -20.64 13.41 3.77
C ASN A 19 -21.33 14.69 3.27
N GLY A 20 -20.54 15.69 2.87
CA GLY A 20 -21.01 17.00 2.42
C GLY A 20 -21.95 16.96 1.20
N LYS A 21 -22.09 15.82 0.50
CA LYS A 21 -23.12 15.62 -0.53
C LYS A 21 -24.53 15.60 0.05
N PHE A 22 -24.72 15.05 1.25
CA PHE A 22 -26.04 14.89 1.89
C PHE A 22 -26.49 16.13 2.68
N THR A 23 -25.57 17.06 2.96
CA THR A 23 -25.87 18.31 3.69
C THR A 23 -26.21 19.47 2.76
N LYS A 24 -26.20 19.25 1.43
CA LYS A 24 -26.48 20.31 0.46
C LYS A 24 -27.96 20.67 0.43
N HIS A 25 -28.22 21.97 0.55
CA HIS A 25 -29.55 22.53 0.34
C HIS A 25 -30.03 22.33 -1.10
N ALA A 26 -31.29 21.94 -1.27
CA ALA A 26 -31.92 21.87 -2.59
C ALA A 26 -32.23 23.29 -3.09
N LYS A 27 -31.41 23.80 -4.03
CA LYS A 27 -31.56 25.05 -4.82
C LYS A 27 -32.03 26.32 -4.07
N GLY A 28 -31.16 27.35 -3.99
CA GLY A 28 -31.54 28.70 -3.53
C GLY A 28 -30.33 29.58 -3.17
N LYS A 29 -30.55 30.85 -2.80
CA LYS A 29 -29.50 31.75 -2.28
C LYS A 29 -29.03 31.26 -0.90
N LYS A 30 -27.79 30.76 -0.88
CA LYS A 30 -27.08 30.22 0.27
C LYS A 30 -26.58 31.34 1.18
N THR A 31 -26.91 31.28 2.48
CA THR A 31 -26.26 32.09 3.52
C THR A 31 -25.83 31.16 4.64
N ASP A 32 -24.70 31.43 5.30
CA ASP A 32 -24.14 30.55 6.35
C ASP A 32 -25.18 30.24 7.45
N VAL A 33 -25.99 31.23 7.82
CA VAL A 33 -27.08 31.08 8.80
C VAL A 33 -28.15 30.09 8.32
N LYS A 34 -28.54 30.15 7.04
CA LYS A 34 -29.55 29.23 6.47
C LYS A 34 -28.99 27.81 6.35
N ASP A 35 -27.72 27.69 6.03
CA ASP A 35 -27.01 26.41 5.94
C ASP A 35 -26.94 25.71 7.29
N CYS A 36 -26.52 26.41 8.36
CA CYS A 36 -26.47 25.85 9.70
C CYS A 36 -27.85 25.36 10.18
N ARG A 37 -28.91 26.15 9.96
CA ARG A 37 -30.29 25.75 10.29
C ARG A 37 -30.75 24.53 9.50
N HIS A 38 -30.35 24.43 8.23
CA HIS A 38 -30.70 23.29 7.40
C HIS A 38 -30.01 22.01 7.89
N ILE A 39 -28.71 22.07 8.16
CA ILE A 39 -27.93 20.93 8.68
C ILE A 39 -28.50 20.50 10.03
N GLN A 40 -28.80 21.44 10.93
CA GLN A 40 -29.44 21.16 12.22
C GLN A 40 -30.79 20.44 12.03
N LYS A 41 -31.64 20.91 11.10
CA LYS A 41 -32.93 20.28 10.81
C LYS A 41 -32.76 18.85 10.28
N LEU A 42 -31.82 18.62 9.36
CA LEU A 42 -31.54 17.29 8.83
C LEU A 42 -31.03 16.35 9.93
N HIS A 43 -30.16 16.84 10.82
CA HIS A 43 -29.65 16.09 11.96
C HIS A 43 -30.77 15.71 12.94
N ALA A 44 -31.62 16.67 13.33
CA ALA A 44 -32.73 16.45 14.26
C ALA A 44 -33.77 15.45 13.72
N LEU A 45 -33.93 15.38 12.40
CA LEU A 45 -34.83 14.43 11.73
C LEU A 45 -34.17 13.05 11.48
N GLY A 46 -32.90 12.85 11.82
CA GLY A 46 -32.17 11.60 11.56
C GLY A 46 -31.91 11.34 10.07
N LEU A 47 -32.01 12.36 9.21
CA LEU A 47 -31.81 12.24 7.76
C LEU A 47 -30.33 12.25 7.35
N LEU A 48 -29.43 12.52 8.30
CA LEU A 48 -27.99 12.50 8.06
C LEU A 48 -27.41 11.14 8.44
N THR A 49 -26.86 10.44 7.46
CA THR A 49 -26.15 9.19 7.67
C THR A 49 -24.73 9.49 8.17
N SER A 50 -24.37 8.89 9.30
CA SER A 50 -23.01 8.96 9.83
C SER A 50 -22.03 8.23 8.90
N SER A 51 -20.86 8.82 8.69
CA SER A 51 -19.74 8.18 8.00
C SER A 51 -19.03 7.26 8.97
N PHE A 52 -18.65 6.07 8.51
CA PHE A 52 -17.85 5.16 9.32
C PHE A 52 -16.50 5.81 9.67
N LEU A 53 -16.23 5.94 10.97
CA LEU A 53 -14.90 6.27 11.46
C LEU A 53 -14.36 5.10 12.30
N PRO A 54 -13.12 4.66 12.01
CA PRO A 54 -12.45 3.65 12.83
C PRO A 54 -12.18 4.18 14.24
N ASP A 55 -11.91 3.26 15.16
CA ASP A 55 -11.34 3.56 16.47
C ASP A 55 -9.89 4.07 16.35
N GLU A 56 -9.36 4.66 17.42
CA GLU A 56 -8.03 5.29 17.45
C GLU A 56 -6.90 4.31 17.06
N ILE A 57 -7.01 3.03 17.43
CA ILE A 57 -5.98 2.03 17.12
C ILE A 57 -5.96 1.77 15.62
N THR A 58 -7.15 1.54 15.04
CA THR A 58 -7.31 1.33 13.60
C THR A 58 -6.92 2.58 12.82
N GLU A 59 -7.23 3.80 13.29
CA GLU A 59 -6.82 5.06 12.65
C GLU A 59 -5.27 5.23 12.59
N LYS A 60 -4.58 4.90 13.67
CA LYS A 60 -3.11 4.90 13.70
C LYS A 60 -2.53 3.90 12.71
N LEU A 61 -3.05 2.67 12.70
CA LEU A 61 -2.63 1.64 11.73
C LEU A 61 -2.91 2.08 10.29
N ARG A 62 -4.06 2.69 10.03
CA ARG A 62 -4.45 3.27 8.74
C ARG A 62 -3.46 4.30 8.25
N THR A 63 -3.01 5.18 9.12
CA THR A 63 -2.03 6.23 8.79
C THR A 63 -0.74 5.61 8.23
N TYR A 64 -0.20 4.60 8.92
CA TYR A 64 0.98 3.88 8.43
C TYR A 64 0.73 3.13 7.12
N CYS A 65 -0.41 2.45 6.99
CA CYS A 65 -0.74 1.67 5.79
C CYS A 65 -0.97 2.56 4.56
N ARG A 66 -1.59 3.74 4.74
CA ARG A 66 -1.76 4.74 3.68
C ARG A 66 -0.43 5.34 3.26
N GLN A 67 0.45 5.66 4.22
CA GLN A 67 1.79 6.14 3.90
C GLN A 67 2.59 5.11 3.10
N ARG A 68 2.53 3.84 3.51
CA ARG A 68 3.12 2.73 2.75
C ARG A 68 2.56 2.66 1.32
N SER A 69 1.26 2.77 1.16
CA SER A 69 0.59 2.73 -0.16
C SER A 69 1.01 3.90 -1.07
N ASN A 70 1.15 5.10 -0.49
CA ASN A 70 1.67 6.27 -1.21
C ASN A 70 3.10 6.02 -1.72
N LEU A 71 3.97 5.49 -0.86
CA LEU A 71 5.35 5.16 -1.24
C LEU A 71 5.43 4.09 -2.34
N ILE A 72 4.54 3.10 -2.32
CA ILE A 72 4.43 2.09 -3.40
C ILE A 72 4.03 2.75 -4.72
N SER A 73 3.09 3.71 -4.69
CA SER A 73 2.69 4.48 -5.88
C SER A 73 3.87 5.30 -6.44
N LEU A 74 4.62 5.98 -5.57
CA LEU A 74 5.82 6.74 -5.94
C LEU A 74 6.92 5.84 -6.51
N SER A 75 7.19 4.70 -5.88
CA SER A 75 8.14 3.67 -6.34
C SER A 75 7.76 3.14 -7.73
N SER A 76 6.46 2.90 -7.96
CA SER A 76 5.94 2.50 -9.27
C SER A 76 6.13 3.60 -10.33
N GLY A 77 6.00 4.87 -9.94
CA GLY A 77 6.32 6.02 -10.78
C GLY A 77 7.79 6.05 -11.20
N ALA A 78 8.71 5.91 -10.24
CA ALA A 78 10.15 5.85 -10.49
C ALA A 78 10.50 4.66 -11.41
N SER A 79 9.89 3.49 -11.19
CA SER A 79 10.06 2.32 -12.07
C SER A 79 9.70 2.60 -13.53
N ARG A 80 8.55 3.26 -13.78
CA ARG A 80 8.15 3.63 -15.15
C ARG A 80 9.12 4.61 -15.80
N LYS A 81 9.63 5.58 -15.03
CA LYS A 81 10.60 6.56 -15.53
C LYS A 81 11.96 5.91 -15.82
N MET A 82 12.44 5.00 -14.96
CA MET A 82 13.64 4.20 -15.25
C MET A 82 13.49 3.44 -16.57
N GLN A 83 12.35 2.76 -16.78
CA GLN A 83 12.08 2.06 -18.05
C GLN A 83 12.09 3.01 -19.26
N LYS A 84 11.59 4.23 -19.10
CA LYS A 84 11.63 5.26 -20.14
C LYS A 84 13.06 5.66 -20.48
N TYR A 85 13.91 5.92 -19.49
CA TYR A 85 15.32 6.25 -19.72
C TYR A 85 16.11 5.09 -20.33
N LEU A 86 15.84 3.85 -19.92
CA LEU A 86 16.44 2.66 -20.54
C LEU A 86 16.10 2.59 -22.03
N LYS A 87 14.85 2.85 -22.42
CA LYS A 87 14.44 2.90 -23.83
C LYS A 87 15.16 4.02 -24.60
N PHE A 88 15.34 5.19 -23.98
CA PHE A 88 16.09 6.30 -24.60
C PHE A 88 17.58 6.02 -24.76
N LEU A 89 18.16 5.21 -23.88
CA LEU A 89 19.53 4.70 -23.99
C LEU A 89 19.67 3.50 -24.95
N ASN A 90 18.57 3.08 -25.59
CA ASN A 90 18.47 1.90 -26.45
C ASN A 90 18.64 0.54 -25.73
N PHE A 91 18.50 0.50 -24.40
CA PHE A 91 18.41 -0.73 -23.64
C PHE A 91 16.99 -1.32 -23.68
N ARG A 92 16.81 -2.47 -24.35
CA ARG A 92 15.53 -3.18 -24.48
C ARG A 92 15.35 -4.27 -23.43
N LEU A 93 15.53 -3.89 -22.16
CA LEU A 93 15.35 -4.78 -21.00
C LEU A 93 13.94 -5.37 -20.90
N ASP A 94 12.93 -4.63 -21.37
CA ASP A 94 11.52 -5.04 -21.40
C ASP A 94 11.27 -6.27 -22.29
N VAL A 95 12.10 -6.48 -23.31
CA VAL A 95 11.99 -7.63 -24.20
C VAL A 95 12.63 -8.86 -23.57
N VAL A 96 13.67 -8.69 -22.76
CA VAL A 96 14.51 -9.81 -22.29
C VAL A 96 14.21 -10.29 -20.88
N VAL A 97 13.70 -9.41 -20.01
CA VAL A 97 13.36 -9.75 -18.62
C VAL A 97 11.85 -9.56 -18.41
N LYS A 98 11.23 -10.51 -17.68
CA LYS A 98 9.80 -10.44 -17.33
C LYS A 98 9.46 -9.25 -16.43
N ASP A 99 10.37 -8.89 -15.54
CA ASP A 99 10.23 -7.78 -14.58
C ASP A 99 11.53 -6.97 -14.54
N VAL A 100 11.49 -5.74 -15.06
CA VAL A 100 12.63 -4.82 -15.10
C VAL A 100 13.11 -4.43 -13.70
N CYS A 101 12.20 -4.41 -12.72
CA CYS A 101 12.54 -4.14 -11.32
C CYS A 101 12.67 -5.44 -10.51
N GLY A 102 12.92 -6.58 -11.17
CA GLY A 102 13.30 -7.83 -10.53
C GLY A 102 14.82 -7.89 -10.26
N LEU A 103 15.29 -8.99 -9.67
CA LEU A 103 16.69 -9.17 -9.28
C LEU A 103 17.68 -8.92 -10.45
N THR A 104 17.48 -9.61 -11.58
CA THR A 104 18.34 -9.45 -12.77
C THR A 104 18.25 -8.06 -13.37
N GLY A 105 17.05 -7.49 -13.47
CA GLY A 105 16.86 -6.17 -14.06
C GLY A 105 17.52 -5.06 -13.22
N LEU A 106 17.37 -5.11 -11.90
CA LEU A 106 18.01 -4.16 -10.99
C LEU A 106 19.53 -4.30 -10.98
N ALA A 107 20.07 -5.52 -11.03
CA ALA A 107 21.52 -5.74 -11.11
C ALA A 107 22.10 -5.12 -12.39
N ILE A 108 21.44 -5.31 -13.53
CA ILE A 108 21.84 -4.69 -14.81
C ILE A 108 21.76 -3.16 -14.73
N ILE A 109 20.65 -2.62 -14.21
CA ILE A 109 20.48 -1.16 -14.08
C ILE A 109 21.54 -0.57 -13.15
N GLU A 110 21.86 -1.24 -12.05
CA GLU A 110 22.91 -0.81 -11.11
C GLU A 110 24.27 -0.71 -11.80
N ASP A 111 24.61 -1.71 -12.61
CA ASP A 111 25.89 -1.75 -13.33
C ASP A 111 25.96 -0.69 -14.44
N ILE A 112 24.86 -0.47 -15.16
CA ILE A 112 24.71 0.66 -16.10
C ILE A 112 24.91 1.99 -15.36
N CYS A 113 24.32 2.16 -14.18
CA CYS A 113 24.50 3.36 -13.37
C CYS A 113 25.94 3.56 -12.87
N LYS A 114 26.71 2.48 -12.69
CA LYS A 114 28.15 2.52 -12.39
C LYS A 114 29.02 2.89 -13.61
N GLY A 115 28.43 2.93 -14.80
CA GLY A 115 29.10 3.31 -16.05
C GLY A 115 29.47 2.12 -16.93
N ASN A 116 29.08 0.89 -16.58
CA ASN A 116 29.30 -0.27 -17.41
C ASN A 116 28.22 -0.34 -18.51
N LEU A 117 28.64 -0.17 -19.77
CA LEU A 117 27.75 -0.21 -20.94
C LEU A 117 28.07 -1.42 -21.84
N ASP A 118 28.94 -2.34 -21.41
CA ASP A 118 29.30 -3.52 -22.19
C ASP A 118 28.18 -4.58 -22.16
N PRO A 119 27.58 -4.93 -23.31
CA PRO A 119 26.45 -5.86 -23.35
C PRO A 119 26.77 -7.26 -22.81
N TYR A 120 28.01 -7.74 -23.00
CA TYR A 120 28.42 -9.06 -22.53
C TYR A 120 28.61 -9.10 -21.02
N SER A 121 29.28 -8.09 -20.46
CA SER A 121 29.39 -7.92 -19.01
C SER A 121 28.01 -7.83 -18.35
N LEU A 122 27.08 -7.04 -18.91
CA LEU A 122 25.72 -6.93 -18.38
C LEU A 122 24.94 -8.26 -18.48
N SER A 123 25.15 -9.04 -19.54
CA SER A 123 24.50 -10.36 -19.71
C SER A 123 24.91 -11.39 -18.66
N ASN A 124 26.04 -11.19 -17.96
CA ASN A 124 26.49 -12.10 -16.90
C ASN A 124 25.64 -11.99 -15.62
N HIS A 125 24.92 -10.89 -15.40
CA HIS A 125 23.95 -10.74 -14.30
C HIS A 125 22.67 -11.59 -14.50
N ARG A 126 22.59 -12.33 -15.61
CA ARG A 126 21.47 -13.25 -15.91
C ARG A 126 21.33 -14.30 -14.81
N HIS A 127 20.15 -14.37 -14.23
CA HIS A 127 19.78 -15.44 -13.31
C HIS A 127 19.51 -16.76 -14.07
N TYR A 128 19.78 -17.92 -13.47
CA TYR A 128 19.64 -19.23 -14.14
C TYR A 128 18.20 -19.50 -14.64
N ASN A 129 17.19 -18.98 -13.93
CA ASN A 129 15.77 -19.06 -14.30
C ASN A 129 15.34 -18.13 -15.46
N CYS A 130 16.24 -17.32 -16.02
CA CYS A 130 15.90 -16.49 -17.18
C CYS A 130 15.73 -17.36 -18.44
N LYS A 131 14.56 -17.29 -19.08
CA LYS A 131 14.26 -18.08 -20.29
C LYS A 131 15.19 -17.78 -21.46
N LYS A 132 15.61 -16.52 -21.61
CA LYS A 132 16.46 -16.07 -22.71
C LYS A 132 17.92 -16.35 -22.45
N SER A 133 18.67 -16.66 -23.51
CA SER A 133 20.11 -16.94 -23.43
C SER A 133 20.91 -15.68 -23.12
N LYS A 134 22.19 -15.83 -22.74
CA LYS A 134 23.10 -14.69 -22.54
C LYS A 134 23.23 -13.86 -23.81
N ASP A 135 23.35 -14.50 -24.96
CA ASP A 135 23.52 -13.84 -26.26
C ASP A 135 22.29 -13.02 -26.66
N GLU A 136 21.09 -13.52 -26.38
CA GLU A 136 19.85 -12.77 -26.61
C GLU A 136 19.74 -11.55 -25.70
N ILE A 137 20.24 -11.66 -24.45
CA ILE A 137 20.30 -10.54 -23.52
C ILE A 137 21.32 -9.51 -24.00
N ALA A 138 22.53 -9.93 -24.39
CA ALA A 138 23.56 -9.04 -24.92
C ALA A 138 23.06 -8.25 -26.14
N LYS A 139 22.38 -8.91 -27.09
CA LYS A 139 21.78 -8.24 -28.27
C LYS A 139 20.75 -7.14 -27.90
N ALA A 140 20.05 -7.29 -26.78
CA ALA A 140 19.08 -6.30 -26.32
C ALA A 140 19.70 -5.15 -25.51
N LEU A 141 20.99 -5.26 -25.16
CA LEU A 141 21.70 -4.35 -24.28
C LEU A 141 22.73 -3.46 -25.00
N HIS A 142 22.46 -3.10 -26.25
CA HIS A 142 23.29 -2.14 -26.99
C HIS A 142 22.93 -0.70 -26.65
N SER A 143 23.86 -0.02 -25.97
CA SER A 143 23.75 1.40 -25.61
C SER A 143 23.99 2.33 -26.80
N ASN A 144 23.36 3.51 -26.78
CA ASN A 144 23.70 4.64 -27.64
C ASN A 144 24.65 5.67 -26.99
N ASN A 145 25.19 5.37 -25.80
CA ASN A 145 26.19 6.14 -25.05
C ASN A 145 25.82 7.60 -24.76
N ARG A 146 24.54 7.92 -24.61
CA ARG A 146 24.10 9.27 -24.26
C ARG A 146 24.18 9.55 -22.75
N GLU A 147 25.09 10.44 -22.37
CA GLU A 147 25.32 10.81 -20.97
C GLU A 147 24.11 11.48 -20.30
N ASP A 148 23.37 12.35 -21.01
CA ASP A 148 22.19 13.04 -20.48
C ASP A 148 21.13 12.07 -19.95
N PHE A 149 20.88 10.99 -20.71
CA PHE A 149 19.89 9.98 -20.35
C PHE A 149 20.41 9.04 -19.27
N LEU A 150 21.72 8.80 -19.24
CA LEU A 150 22.36 8.05 -18.17
C LEU A 150 22.24 8.80 -16.83
N PHE A 151 22.41 10.12 -16.84
CA PHE A 151 22.21 10.96 -15.66
C PHE A 151 20.76 10.86 -15.14
N GLY A 152 19.77 10.98 -16.03
CA GLY A 152 18.36 10.81 -15.68
C GLY A 152 18.03 9.43 -15.12
N LEU A 153 18.60 8.37 -15.71
CA LEU A 153 18.47 6.99 -15.22
C LEU A 153 19.03 6.85 -13.79
N LYS A 154 20.22 7.41 -13.52
CA LYS A 154 20.83 7.37 -12.18
C LYS A 154 19.94 8.03 -11.12
N GLN A 155 19.38 9.20 -11.42
CA GLN A 155 18.48 9.89 -10.48
C GLN A 155 17.24 9.06 -10.17
N GLU A 156 16.56 8.54 -11.20
CA GLU A 156 15.35 7.73 -11.01
C GLU A 156 15.65 6.39 -10.30
N TYR A 157 16.82 5.80 -10.54
CA TYR A 157 17.29 4.61 -9.82
C TYR A 157 17.49 4.89 -8.32
N LEU A 158 18.13 6.01 -7.98
CA LEU A 158 18.29 6.43 -6.58
C LEU A 158 16.93 6.70 -5.91
N CYS A 159 16.00 7.39 -6.60
CA CYS A 159 14.65 7.59 -6.10
C CYS A 159 13.94 6.26 -5.83
N TYR A 160 14.02 5.30 -6.76
CA TYR A 160 13.46 3.97 -6.58
C TYR A 160 14.05 3.27 -5.35
N GLN A 161 15.37 3.24 -5.20
CA GLN A 161 16.03 2.64 -4.03
C GLN A 161 15.61 3.32 -2.72
N PHE A 162 15.49 4.66 -2.73
CA PHE A 162 15.01 5.42 -1.57
C PHE A 162 13.59 5.00 -1.19
N TYR A 163 12.65 4.97 -2.14
CA TYR A 163 11.27 4.56 -1.84
C TYR A 163 11.19 3.12 -1.34
N GLN A 164 11.98 2.19 -1.87
CA GLN A 164 12.03 0.82 -1.36
C GLN A 164 12.50 0.75 0.09
N LYS A 165 13.52 1.55 0.49
CA LYS A 165 13.96 1.66 1.88
C LYS A 165 12.87 2.24 2.78
N GLN A 166 12.17 3.29 2.33
CA GLN A 166 11.08 3.89 3.10
C GLN A 166 9.90 2.93 3.27
N ILE A 167 9.55 2.14 2.25
CA ILE A 167 8.51 1.10 2.35
C ILE A 167 8.88 0.07 3.42
N GLN A 168 10.13 -0.39 3.45
CA GLN A 168 10.62 -1.31 4.49
C GLN A 168 10.58 -0.68 5.89
N SER A 169 10.87 0.62 6.00
CA SER A 169 10.73 1.34 7.26
C SER A 169 9.28 1.40 7.72
N CYS A 170 8.32 1.65 6.81
CA CYS A 170 6.90 1.57 7.13
C CYS A 170 6.48 0.15 7.57
N ASP A 171 6.96 -0.90 6.89
CA ASP A 171 6.67 -2.29 7.26
C ASP A 171 7.12 -2.61 8.69
N LYS A 172 8.28 -2.11 9.11
CA LYS A 172 8.79 -2.26 10.48
C LYS A 172 7.93 -1.54 11.52
N GLU A 173 7.49 -0.31 11.23
CA GLU A 173 6.62 0.42 12.15
C GLU A 173 5.23 -0.21 12.25
N ILE A 174 4.68 -0.72 11.13
CA ILE A 174 3.42 -1.48 11.12
C ILE A 174 3.57 -2.74 11.98
N GLU A 175 4.63 -3.52 11.79
CA GLU A 175 4.90 -4.72 12.58
C GLU A 175 5.02 -4.39 14.08
N LYS A 176 5.76 -3.33 14.43
CA LYS A 176 5.94 -2.87 15.80
C LYS A 176 4.61 -2.45 16.43
N PHE A 177 3.79 -1.68 15.70
CA PHE A 177 2.48 -1.23 16.16
C PHE A 177 1.56 -2.42 16.44
N ILE A 178 1.38 -3.33 15.47
CA ILE A 178 0.49 -4.48 15.63
C ILE A 178 0.94 -5.37 16.80
N LYS A 179 2.25 -5.63 16.94
CA LYS A 179 2.78 -6.39 18.08
C LYS A 179 2.57 -5.67 19.42
N GLY A 180 2.67 -4.35 19.43
CA GLY A 180 2.39 -3.52 20.61
C GLY A 180 0.93 -3.66 21.06
N GLU A 181 -0.01 -3.62 20.12
CA GLU A 181 -1.43 -3.82 20.42
C GLU A 181 -1.75 -5.25 20.86
N LEU A 182 -1.17 -6.26 20.22
CA LEU A 182 -1.34 -7.66 20.62
C LEU A 182 -0.85 -7.93 22.05
N LYS A 183 0.22 -7.27 22.51
CA LYS A 183 0.72 -7.41 23.89
C LYS A 183 -0.26 -6.90 24.95
N LYS A 184 -1.14 -5.94 24.61
CA LYS A 184 -2.15 -5.42 25.55
C LYS A 184 -3.29 -6.42 25.79
N SER A 185 -3.49 -7.37 24.88
CA SER A 185 -4.54 -8.39 24.97
C SER A 185 -3.93 -9.80 25.04
N PRO A 186 -3.54 -10.27 26.23
CA PRO A 186 -2.83 -11.55 26.37
C PRO A 186 -3.65 -12.75 25.86
N ASP A 187 -4.99 -12.69 25.90
CA ASP A 187 -5.84 -13.78 25.40
C ASP A 187 -5.76 -13.97 23.89
N LYS A 188 -5.57 -12.89 23.13
CA LYS A 188 -5.37 -12.95 21.67
C LYS A 188 -4.03 -13.59 21.30
N THR A 189 -3.01 -13.47 22.16
CA THR A 189 -1.68 -14.02 21.88
C THR A 189 -1.58 -15.54 22.01
N LYS A 190 -2.51 -16.17 22.73
CA LYS A 190 -2.57 -17.64 22.93
C LYS A 190 -3.11 -18.38 21.69
N LEU A 191 -3.83 -17.67 20.82
CA LEU A 191 -4.42 -18.22 19.62
C LEU A 191 -3.33 -18.63 18.62
N LYS A 192 -3.42 -19.85 18.09
CA LYS A 192 -2.50 -20.39 17.07
C LYS A 192 -3.26 -20.74 15.80
N THR A 193 -2.67 -20.39 14.66
CA THR A 193 -3.16 -20.82 13.34
C THR A 193 -2.76 -22.25 13.05
N THR A 194 -3.55 -22.94 12.24
CA THR A 194 -3.15 -24.22 11.63
C THR A 194 -2.08 -23.98 10.57
N GLU A 195 -1.20 -24.95 10.35
CA GLU A 195 -0.27 -24.93 9.21
C GLU A 195 -1.05 -24.91 7.90
N LYS A 196 -0.56 -24.16 6.91
CA LYS A 196 -1.33 -23.87 5.69
C LYS A 196 -0.58 -24.16 4.39
N PRO A 197 -1.33 -24.46 3.32
CA PRO A 197 -0.78 -24.64 1.99
C PRO A 197 -0.08 -23.35 1.53
N TYR A 198 1.05 -23.52 0.86
CA TYR A 198 1.88 -22.44 0.35
C TYR A 198 1.05 -21.40 -0.43
N LYS A 199 0.96 -20.17 0.08
CA LYS A 199 0.42 -19.02 -0.66
C LYS A 199 1.56 -18.21 -1.27
N ARG A 200 1.48 -17.98 -2.58
CA ARG A 200 2.44 -17.15 -3.31
C ARG A 200 2.46 -15.72 -2.77
N GLN A 201 3.64 -15.22 -2.42
CA GLN A 201 3.82 -13.83 -2.02
C GLN A 201 3.90 -12.91 -3.23
N ASN A 202 3.15 -11.81 -3.20
CA ASN A 202 3.20 -10.77 -4.22
C ASN A 202 4.40 -9.84 -3.97
N LYS A 203 4.89 -9.18 -5.02
CA LYS A 203 6.07 -8.30 -4.98
C LYS A 203 6.01 -7.21 -3.91
N ASN A 204 4.80 -6.69 -3.63
CA ASN A 204 4.56 -5.62 -2.67
C ASN A 204 3.89 -6.13 -1.37
N ALA A 205 3.97 -7.44 -1.09
CA ALA A 205 3.46 -7.99 0.16
C ALA A 205 4.17 -7.32 1.36
N PRO A 206 3.45 -7.02 2.46
CA PRO A 206 4.06 -6.49 3.68
C PRO A 206 5.14 -7.44 4.21
N ALA A 207 6.33 -6.91 4.49
CA ALA A 207 7.46 -7.69 5.00
C ALA A 207 7.35 -7.96 6.52
N ILE A 208 6.20 -8.48 6.96
CA ILE A 208 5.91 -8.75 8.37
C ILE A 208 6.13 -10.24 8.64
N LYS A 209 6.94 -10.57 9.66
CA LYS A 209 7.22 -11.96 10.02
C LYS A 209 5.95 -12.66 10.51
N ASN A 210 5.68 -13.85 9.97
CA ASN A 210 4.50 -14.67 10.31
C ASN A 210 3.18 -13.87 10.27
N PHE A 211 3.01 -13.04 9.23
CA PHE A 211 1.84 -12.16 9.09
C PHE A 211 0.50 -12.89 9.28
N ASN A 212 0.36 -14.13 8.82
CA ASN A 212 -0.84 -14.93 9.00
C ASN A 212 -1.19 -15.12 10.49
N GLN A 213 -0.21 -15.54 11.29
CA GLN A 213 -0.37 -15.72 12.72
C GLN A 213 -0.75 -14.39 13.40
N VAL A 214 -0.10 -13.31 13.01
CA VAL A 214 -0.38 -11.95 13.52
C VAL A 214 -1.82 -11.52 13.20
N ALA A 215 -2.27 -11.73 11.96
CA ALA A 215 -3.62 -11.39 11.53
C ALA A 215 -4.68 -12.22 12.26
N TYR A 216 -4.45 -13.53 12.41
CA TYR A 216 -5.35 -14.42 13.14
C TYR A 216 -5.51 -14.02 14.61
N GLN A 217 -4.41 -13.67 15.27
CA GLN A 217 -4.43 -13.16 16.64
C GLN A 217 -5.18 -11.83 16.72
N TYR A 218 -4.96 -10.93 15.74
CA TYR A 218 -5.62 -9.63 15.71
C TYR A 218 -7.15 -9.77 15.64
N PHE A 219 -7.66 -10.64 14.76
CA PHE A 219 -9.09 -10.94 14.58
C PHE A 219 -9.65 -11.97 15.57
N GLY A 220 -8.96 -12.27 16.68
CA GLY A 220 -9.51 -13.11 17.74
C GLY A 220 -9.80 -14.55 17.32
N GLY A 221 -9.06 -15.08 16.33
CA GLY A 221 -9.19 -16.47 15.88
C GLY A 221 -9.94 -16.64 14.56
N VAL A 222 -10.26 -15.54 13.87
CA VAL A 222 -10.80 -15.61 12.51
C VAL A 222 -9.66 -15.58 11.50
N ASP A 223 -9.58 -16.62 10.67
CA ASP A 223 -8.52 -16.77 9.69
C ASP A 223 -8.92 -16.27 8.30
N LEU A 224 -8.80 -14.95 8.09
CA LEU A 224 -9.09 -14.32 6.80
C LEU A 224 -8.17 -14.82 5.68
N MET A 225 -6.95 -15.26 6.01
CA MET A 225 -6.02 -15.80 5.03
C MET A 225 -6.37 -17.23 4.61
N ALA A 226 -7.36 -17.90 5.23
CA ALA A 226 -7.85 -19.20 4.77
C ALA A 226 -8.65 -19.08 3.47
N ILE A 227 -9.29 -17.92 3.27
CA ILE A 227 -10.14 -17.64 2.13
C ILE A 227 -9.28 -17.61 0.86
N GLU A 228 -9.74 -18.29 -0.19
CA GLU A 228 -9.10 -18.29 -1.49
C GLU A 228 -9.11 -16.87 -2.09
N GLY A 229 -8.04 -16.49 -2.79
CA GLY A 229 -7.89 -15.15 -3.36
C GLY A 229 -7.51 -14.02 -2.37
N VAL A 230 -7.70 -14.22 -1.06
CA VAL A 230 -7.29 -13.21 -0.06
C VAL A 230 -5.77 -13.17 0.09
N SER A 231 -5.20 -11.98 -0.15
CA SER A 231 -3.76 -11.70 -0.11
C SER A 231 -3.32 -11.00 1.19
N HIS A 232 -2.02 -11.01 1.48
CA HIS A 232 -1.45 -10.31 2.64
C HIS A 232 -1.78 -8.81 2.65
N ALA A 233 -1.75 -8.17 1.48
CA ALA A 233 -2.09 -6.75 1.34
C ALA A 233 -3.57 -6.51 1.63
N THR A 234 -4.46 -7.40 1.15
CA THR A 234 -5.90 -7.32 1.40
C THR A 234 -6.23 -7.41 2.89
N VAL A 235 -5.61 -8.35 3.60
CA VAL A 235 -5.81 -8.50 5.05
C VAL A 235 -5.27 -7.27 5.79
N LEU A 236 -4.10 -6.74 5.42
CA LEU A 236 -3.58 -5.52 6.04
C LEU A 236 -4.52 -4.33 5.78
N SER A 237 -5.08 -4.20 4.57
CA SER A 237 -6.08 -3.19 4.26
C SER A 237 -7.31 -3.31 5.15
N ILE A 238 -7.86 -4.53 5.32
CA ILE A 238 -8.99 -4.80 6.22
C ILE A 238 -8.64 -4.40 7.66
N MET A 239 -7.47 -4.81 8.17
CA MET A 239 -7.02 -4.44 9.52
C MET A 239 -6.95 -2.91 9.69
N SER A 240 -6.53 -2.19 8.66
CA SER A 240 -6.31 -0.75 8.72
C SER A 240 -7.56 0.10 8.41
N GLU A 241 -8.51 -0.42 7.63
CA GLU A 241 -9.70 0.32 7.21
C GLU A 241 -10.94 -0.07 8.00
N ILE A 242 -11.08 -1.32 8.46
CA ILE A 242 -12.25 -1.78 9.23
C ILE A 242 -11.90 -1.92 10.71
N GLY A 243 -10.71 -2.45 11.02
CA GLY A 243 -10.33 -2.76 12.41
C GLY A 243 -10.99 -4.04 12.92
N TYR A 244 -10.86 -4.31 14.22
CA TYR A 244 -11.40 -5.52 14.86
C TYR A 244 -12.94 -5.49 14.95
N ASP A 245 -13.51 -4.47 15.58
CA ASP A 245 -14.96 -4.34 15.80
C ASP A 245 -15.72 -3.79 14.59
N GLY A 246 -15.01 -3.39 13.53
CA GLY A 246 -15.62 -2.73 12.39
C GLY A 246 -16.60 -3.62 11.64
N PHE A 247 -16.41 -4.94 11.66
CA PHE A 247 -17.33 -5.88 11.00
C PHE A 247 -18.73 -5.90 11.63
N GLU A 248 -18.84 -5.65 12.94
CA GLU A 248 -20.14 -5.63 13.64
C GLU A 248 -20.93 -4.34 13.38
N LYS A 249 -20.26 -3.30 12.88
CA LYS A 249 -20.87 -1.99 12.59
C LYS A 249 -21.60 -1.94 11.24
N PHE A 250 -21.52 -2.99 10.42
CA PHE A 250 -22.18 -3.05 9.12
C PHE A 250 -23.25 -4.15 9.12
N SER A 251 -24.48 -3.79 8.79
CA SER A 251 -25.60 -4.73 8.70
C SER A 251 -25.53 -5.61 7.45
N THR A 252 -24.98 -5.09 6.34
CA THR A 252 -24.77 -5.86 5.11
C THR A 252 -23.39 -5.62 4.51
N SER A 253 -22.91 -6.57 3.70
CA SER A 253 -21.61 -6.47 3.01
C SER A 253 -21.52 -5.29 2.04
N LYS A 254 -22.66 -4.78 1.55
CA LYS A 254 -22.72 -3.63 0.64
C LYS A 254 -22.41 -2.30 1.33
N ASP A 255 -22.56 -2.25 2.65
CA ASP A 255 -22.34 -1.04 3.45
C ASP A 255 -20.88 -0.91 3.91
N CYS A 256 -20.08 -1.96 3.72
CA CYS A 256 -18.68 -1.99 4.13
C CYS A 256 -17.79 -1.24 3.12
N PRO A 257 -17.02 -0.22 3.55
CA PRO A 257 -16.23 0.64 2.65
C PRO A 257 -15.09 -0.09 1.93
N THR A 258 -14.75 -1.31 2.35
CA THR A 258 -13.67 -2.13 1.79
C THR A 258 -14.18 -3.24 0.87
N ALA A 259 -15.49 -3.35 0.66
CA ALA A 259 -16.13 -4.33 -0.23
C ALA A 259 -16.20 -3.88 -1.71
N ALA A 260 -15.57 -2.75 -2.06
CA ALA A 260 -15.48 -2.21 -3.42
C ALA A 260 -14.07 -2.34 -4.00
#